data_AF-A0A3R7X3E0-F1
#
_entry.id   AF-A0A3R7X3E0-F1
#
_cell.length_a   1.000
_cell.length_b   1.000
_cell.length_c   1.000
_cell.angle_alpha   90.00
_cell.angle_beta   90.00
_cell.angle_gamma   90.00
#
_symmetry.space_group_name_H-M   'P 1'
#
loop_
_entity.id
_entity.type
_entity.pdbx_description
1 polymer ?
#
loop_
_entity_poly.entity_id
_entity_poly.type
_entity_poly.pdbx_seq_one_letter_code
_entity_poly.pdbx_strand_id
1 'polypeptide(L)'
;MKKSKPSTIGDDHAVVNVLTNTSLWLSIAQFQTGLPRHFHPIVRDIRVVAASMWDPHRLLGPQTFQEQSSIKYHAWFAEYGLHAVRVLQQKCMRDFVVYTSFIGHISSLAALLPTSLKFSVTSVDLTRVWKFAARNGHLPVIQYLHMHQFPGCTSHVMDTAAGNGHLDIVSFLHSFRGEGCTKEAMDAASFKGFLDVVQFLHRHRKEGCTKSAMTWAARLDQLQVVRFLDENRTEGCTKKALDWAAKHGHLNVVKYLHEHRQEGCPEKALLEAAKAGHMHIVRYLALHAKDLHAWMHRAMQTAVAAGHLKHVRALVEQGGRCATSNDMGHVVEAALETAMDTGHTAIAHYLLVCYSQLTVLK
;
A
#
# COMPACT_ATOMS: atom_id res chain seq x y z
N MET A 1 -80.12 25.37 -33.98
CA MET A 1 -79.19 24.21 -33.94
C MET A 1 -77.77 24.72 -33.69
N LYS A 2 -77.25 24.56 -32.47
CA LYS A 2 -75.86 24.87 -32.13
C LYS A 2 -74.96 23.80 -32.78
N LYS A 3 -74.05 24.18 -33.68
CA LYS A 3 -72.94 23.32 -34.11
C LYS A 3 -71.89 23.33 -33.00
N SER A 4 -71.67 22.19 -32.37
CA SER A 4 -70.62 21.95 -31.39
C SER A 4 -69.24 22.05 -32.05
N LYS A 5 -68.31 22.75 -31.39
CA LYS A 5 -66.89 22.73 -31.75
C LYS A 5 -66.33 21.33 -31.50
N PRO A 6 -65.48 20.78 -32.40
CA PRO A 6 -64.79 19.53 -32.13
C PRO A 6 -63.85 19.74 -30.93
N SER A 7 -64.01 18.85 -29.96
CA SER A 7 -63.35 18.83 -28.67
C SER A 7 -61.85 18.62 -28.79
N THR A 8 -61.05 19.40 -28.06
CA THR A 8 -59.59 19.34 -27.87
C THR A 8 -59.10 18.08 -27.13
N ILE A 9 -59.89 17.00 -27.11
CA ILE A 9 -59.65 15.78 -26.31
C ILE A 9 -58.41 14.99 -26.79
N GLY A 10 -57.96 15.19 -28.02
CA GLY A 10 -56.75 14.56 -28.54
C GLY A 10 -55.45 15.11 -27.94
N ASP A 11 -55.39 16.40 -27.64
CA ASP A 11 -54.18 17.06 -27.12
C ASP A 11 -53.98 16.78 -25.62
N ASP A 12 -55.07 16.71 -24.84
CA ASP A 12 -54.99 16.40 -23.41
C ASP A 12 -54.43 14.99 -23.16
N HIS A 13 -54.78 14.03 -24.03
CA HIS A 13 -54.23 12.68 -23.94
C HIS A 13 -52.73 12.62 -24.28
N ALA A 14 -52.27 13.44 -25.23
CA ALA A 14 -50.85 13.54 -25.56
C ALA A 14 -50.06 14.21 -24.42
N VAL A 15 -50.60 15.28 -23.83
CA VAL A 15 -50.00 16.00 -22.70
C VAL A 15 -49.94 15.10 -21.46
N VAL A 16 -51.02 14.38 -21.14
CA VAL A 16 -51.05 13.43 -20.02
C VAL A 16 -50.07 12.28 -20.27
N ASN A 17 -49.97 11.75 -21.50
CA ASN A 17 -48.99 10.72 -21.83
C ASN A 17 -47.54 11.21 -21.66
N VAL A 18 -47.24 12.45 -22.03
CA VAL A 18 -45.91 13.06 -21.81
C VAL A 18 -45.64 13.26 -20.31
N LEU A 19 -46.61 13.78 -19.55
CA LEU A 19 -46.47 14.08 -18.12
C LEU A 19 -46.52 12.84 -17.22
N THR A 20 -47.04 11.71 -17.70
CA THR A 20 -47.05 10.44 -16.96
C THR A 20 -45.94 9.49 -17.41
N ASN A 21 -45.21 9.82 -18.47
CA ASN A 21 -44.11 9.00 -18.97
C ASN A 21 -42.92 9.06 -18.00
N THR A 22 -42.82 8.02 -17.17
CA THR A 22 -41.74 7.84 -16.20
C THR A 22 -40.36 7.79 -16.86
N SER A 23 -40.24 7.23 -18.08
CA SER A 23 -38.98 7.18 -18.80
C SER A 23 -38.53 8.57 -19.27
N LEU A 24 -39.48 9.43 -19.66
CA LEU A 24 -39.22 10.82 -20.03
C LEU A 24 -38.80 11.64 -18.81
N TRP A 25 -39.53 11.52 -17.69
CA TRP A 25 -39.15 12.21 -16.44
C TRP A 25 -37.81 11.76 -15.90
N LEU A 26 -37.50 10.46 -15.98
CA LEU A 26 -36.17 9.93 -15.66
C LEU A 26 -35.10 10.55 -16.56
N SER A 27 -35.37 10.67 -17.87
CA SER A 27 -34.43 11.28 -18.82
C SER A 27 -34.22 12.78 -18.54
N ILE A 28 -35.28 13.53 -18.24
CA ILE A 28 -35.23 14.95 -17.89
C ILE A 28 -34.48 15.15 -16.56
N ALA A 29 -34.82 14.38 -15.53
CA ALA A 29 -34.14 14.44 -14.23
C ALA A 29 -32.66 14.08 -14.34
N GLN A 30 -32.32 13.09 -15.17
CA GLN A 30 -30.93 12.70 -15.44
C GLN A 30 -30.15 13.75 -16.23
N PHE A 31 -30.83 14.60 -17.02
CA PHE A 31 -30.17 15.66 -17.79
C PHE A 31 -30.04 16.99 -17.01
N GLN A 32 -30.52 17.08 -15.77
CA GLN A 32 -30.43 18.30 -14.95
C GLN A 32 -28.98 18.77 -14.71
N THR A 33 -28.00 17.86 -14.81
CA THR A 33 -26.57 18.17 -14.71
C THR A 33 -25.97 18.69 -16.02
N GLY A 34 -26.77 18.77 -17.09
CA GLY A 34 -26.35 19.12 -18.45
C GLY A 34 -25.57 18.01 -19.16
N LEU A 35 -25.67 16.76 -18.68
CA LEU A 35 -25.07 15.56 -19.27
C LEU A 35 -26.06 14.39 -19.24
N PRO A 36 -26.06 13.49 -20.25
CA PRO A 36 -26.84 12.26 -20.20
C PRO A 36 -26.43 11.31 -19.07
N ARG A 37 -27.34 10.39 -18.67
CA ARG A 37 -27.14 9.42 -17.58
C ARG A 37 -25.83 8.63 -17.69
N HIS A 38 -25.48 8.17 -18.89
CA HIS A 38 -24.30 7.33 -19.13
C HIS A 38 -22.96 8.05 -18.86
N PHE A 39 -22.93 9.38 -18.79
CA PHE A 39 -21.73 10.15 -18.39
C PHE A 39 -21.50 10.16 -16.88
N HIS A 40 -22.55 10.04 -16.07
CA HIS A 40 -22.49 10.25 -14.62
C HIS A 40 -21.48 9.33 -13.92
N PRO A 41 -21.40 8.01 -14.25
CA PRO A 41 -20.42 7.13 -13.63
C PRO A 41 -18.97 7.52 -13.93
N ILE A 42 -18.70 8.09 -15.12
CA ILE A 42 -17.37 8.54 -15.53
C ILE A 42 -17.03 9.88 -14.87
N VAL A 43 -17.97 10.83 -14.86
CA VAL A 43 -17.80 12.13 -14.20
C VAL A 43 -17.55 11.96 -12.70
N ARG A 44 -18.21 10.98 -12.06
CA ARG A 44 -17.96 10.66 -10.66
C ARG A 44 -16.51 10.25 -10.42
N ASP A 45 -15.98 9.34 -11.23
CA ASP A 45 -14.61 8.87 -11.09
C ASP A 45 -13.59 9.97 -11.42
N ILE A 46 -13.86 10.79 -12.44
CA ILE A 46 -13.04 11.96 -12.78
C ILE A 46 -12.90 12.87 -11.55
N ARG A 47 -14.02 13.21 -10.90
CA ARG A 47 -14.01 14.07 -9.71
C ARG A 47 -13.26 13.45 -8.54
N VAL A 48 -13.41 12.14 -8.33
CA VAL A 48 -12.69 11.42 -7.27
C VAL A 48 -11.18 11.46 -7.51
N VAL A 49 -10.72 11.17 -8.73
CA VAL A 49 -9.29 11.19 -9.08
C VAL A 49 -8.71 12.61 -9.05
N ALA A 50 -9.51 13.60 -9.44
CA ALA A 50 -9.08 15.00 -9.49
C ALA A 50 -8.99 15.67 -8.12
N ALA A 51 -9.73 15.18 -7.12
CA ALA A 51 -9.73 15.71 -5.76
C ALA A 51 -8.30 15.86 -5.20
N SER A 52 -8.01 17.00 -4.60
CA SER A 52 -6.70 17.33 -4.02
C SER A 52 -6.34 16.42 -2.84
N MET A 53 -7.34 16.02 -2.05
CA MET A 53 -7.24 14.99 -1.01
C MET A 53 -7.57 13.62 -1.57
N TRP A 54 -6.94 13.22 -2.69
CA TRP A 54 -7.17 11.89 -3.24
C TRP A 54 -6.76 10.82 -2.21
N ASP A 55 -7.77 10.29 -1.53
CA ASP A 55 -7.72 9.11 -0.67
C ASP A 55 -8.34 7.98 -1.51
N PRO A 56 -7.61 6.88 -1.82
CA PRO A 56 -8.21 5.73 -2.47
C PRO A 56 -9.52 5.38 -1.75
N HIS A 57 -10.61 5.26 -2.51
CA HIS A 57 -11.98 5.11 -1.98
C HIS A 57 -11.99 4.32 -0.67
N ARG A 58 -12.71 4.80 0.35
CA ARG A 58 -12.85 4.16 1.67
C ARG A 58 -13.27 2.67 1.65
N LEU A 59 -13.67 2.14 0.48
CA LEU A 59 -14.08 0.76 0.21
C LEU A 59 -13.13 -0.04 -0.71
N LEU A 60 -12.27 0.61 -1.53
CA LEU A 60 -11.41 -0.04 -2.52
C LEU A 60 -9.98 0.52 -2.45
N GLY A 61 -8.99 -0.37 -2.49
CA GLY A 61 -7.59 0.03 -2.63
C GLY A 61 -7.33 0.79 -3.95
N PRO A 62 -6.21 1.53 -4.05
CA PRO A 62 -5.92 2.34 -5.24
C PRO A 62 -5.85 1.53 -6.54
N GLN A 63 -5.32 0.30 -6.50
CA GLN A 63 -5.19 -0.58 -7.67
C GLN A 63 -6.55 -1.10 -8.14
N THR A 64 -7.34 -1.67 -7.22
CA THR A 64 -8.69 -2.17 -7.54
C THR A 64 -9.61 -1.05 -8.02
N PHE A 65 -9.50 0.16 -7.46
CA PHE A 65 -10.23 1.31 -7.98
C PHE A 65 -9.79 1.66 -9.41
N GLN A 66 -8.48 1.69 -9.69
CA GLN A 66 -7.97 1.97 -11.03
C GLN A 66 -8.45 0.94 -12.07
N GLU A 67 -8.39 -0.35 -11.74
CA GLU A 67 -8.85 -1.43 -12.60
C GLU A 67 -10.35 -1.29 -12.93
N GLN A 68 -11.18 -1.05 -11.91
CA GLN A 68 -12.62 -0.86 -12.11
C GLN A 68 -12.95 0.39 -12.91
N SER A 69 -12.29 1.52 -12.63
CA SER A 69 -12.43 2.75 -13.40
C SER A 69 -11.99 2.56 -14.85
N SER A 70 -10.92 1.80 -15.08
CA SER A 70 -10.44 1.44 -16.41
C SER A 70 -11.47 0.60 -17.17
N ILE A 71 -11.95 -0.51 -16.61
CA ILE A 71 -12.96 -1.38 -17.24
C ILE A 71 -14.22 -0.58 -17.59
N LYS A 72 -14.73 0.20 -16.64
CA LYS A 72 -15.91 1.03 -16.82
C LYS A 72 -15.71 2.06 -17.93
N TYR A 73 -14.55 2.71 -17.98
CA TYR A 73 -14.26 3.71 -19.00
C TYR A 73 -14.11 3.08 -20.39
N HIS A 74 -13.45 1.93 -20.52
CA HIS A 74 -13.27 1.25 -21.81
C HIS A 74 -14.62 0.80 -22.40
N ALA A 75 -15.51 0.24 -21.58
CA ALA A 75 -16.87 -0.11 -22.02
C ALA A 75 -17.64 1.12 -22.51
N TRP A 76 -17.59 2.21 -21.75
CA TRP A 76 -18.20 3.49 -22.11
C TRP A 76 -17.60 4.08 -23.40
N PHE A 77 -16.27 4.05 -23.55
CA PHE A 77 -15.59 4.57 -24.73
C PHE A 77 -15.89 3.74 -25.98
N ALA A 78 -16.02 2.42 -25.86
CA ALA A 78 -16.39 1.54 -26.97
C ALA A 78 -17.80 1.83 -27.50
N GLU A 79 -18.73 2.20 -26.62
CA GLU A 79 -20.12 2.50 -26.99
C GLU A 79 -20.30 3.90 -27.57
N TYR A 80 -19.67 4.93 -26.96
CA TYR A 80 -19.94 6.34 -27.30
C TYR A 80 -18.81 7.05 -28.05
N GLY A 81 -17.62 6.45 -28.10
CA GLY A 81 -16.47 6.92 -28.88
C GLY A 81 -15.95 8.33 -28.55
N LEU A 82 -15.23 8.90 -29.51
CA LEU A 82 -14.58 10.21 -29.37
C LEU A 82 -15.57 11.37 -29.22
N HIS A 83 -16.81 11.24 -29.69
CA HIS A 83 -17.82 12.29 -29.51
C HIS A 83 -18.08 12.54 -28.02
N ALA A 84 -18.25 11.48 -27.23
CA ALA A 84 -18.47 11.62 -25.80
C ALA A 84 -17.24 12.16 -25.05
N VAL A 85 -16.03 11.82 -25.51
CA VAL A 85 -14.79 12.43 -24.98
C VAL A 85 -14.78 13.94 -25.19
N ARG A 86 -15.22 14.44 -26.35
CA ARG A 86 -15.32 15.89 -26.63
C ARG A 86 -16.37 16.58 -25.77
N VAL A 87 -17.49 15.92 -25.47
CA VAL A 87 -18.50 16.43 -24.54
C VAL A 87 -17.91 16.58 -23.13
N LEU A 88 -17.17 15.58 -22.64
CA LEU A 88 -16.47 15.66 -21.35
C LEU A 88 -15.37 16.73 -21.35
N GLN A 89 -14.63 16.88 -22.45
CA GLN A 89 -13.63 17.92 -22.61
C GLN A 89 -14.21 19.31 -22.35
N GLN A 90 -15.37 19.63 -22.94
CA GLN A 90 -16.01 20.95 -22.75
C GLN A 90 -16.48 21.20 -21.31
N LYS A 91 -16.80 20.14 -20.55
CA LYS A 91 -17.35 20.24 -19.19
C LYS A 91 -16.29 20.18 -18.10
N CYS A 92 -15.27 19.35 -18.24
CA CYS A 92 -14.28 19.07 -17.18
C CYS A 92 -12.87 18.77 -17.72
N MET A 93 -12.39 19.53 -18.73
CA MET A 93 -11.10 19.30 -19.40
C MET A 93 -9.93 18.99 -18.45
N ARG A 94 -9.70 19.82 -17.43
CA ARG A 94 -8.52 19.71 -16.56
C ARG A 94 -8.49 18.38 -15.80
N ASP A 95 -9.57 18.08 -15.12
CA ASP A 95 -9.74 16.86 -14.32
C ASP A 95 -9.77 15.62 -15.23
N PHE A 96 -10.35 15.76 -16.42
CA PHE A 96 -10.47 14.67 -17.36
C PHE A 96 -9.12 14.26 -17.96
N VAL A 97 -8.23 15.22 -18.27
CA VAL A 97 -6.86 14.91 -18.70
C VAL A 97 -6.14 14.08 -17.63
N VAL A 98 -6.20 14.51 -16.37
CA VAL A 98 -5.62 13.76 -15.24
C VAL A 98 -6.22 12.35 -15.16
N TYR A 99 -7.54 12.23 -15.25
CA TYR A 99 -8.24 10.94 -15.22
C TYR A 99 -7.80 10.00 -16.36
N THR A 100 -7.63 10.51 -17.59
CA THR A 100 -7.18 9.66 -18.72
C THR A 100 -5.77 9.10 -18.52
N SER A 101 -4.87 9.84 -17.86
CA SER A 101 -3.56 9.33 -17.46
C SER A 101 -3.61 8.34 -16.31
N PHE A 102 -4.59 8.46 -15.41
CA PHE A 102 -4.82 7.52 -14.32
C PHE A 102 -5.27 6.15 -14.85
N ILE A 103 -6.18 6.11 -15.82
CA ILE A 103 -6.64 4.86 -16.44
C ILE A 103 -5.72 4.34 -17.55
N GLY A 104 -4.84 5.19 -18.10
CA GLY A 104 -3.92 4.81 -19.18
C GLY A 104 -4.50 4.89 -20.60
N HIS A 105 -5.61 5.60 -20.80
CA HIS A 105 -6.30 5.62 -22.09
C HIS A 105 -5.68 6.63 -23.06
N ILE A 106 -4.69 6.18 -23.82
CA ILE A 106 -3.88 7.03 -24.73
C ILE A 106 -4.72 7.73 -25.79
N SER A 107 -5.73 7.08 -26.37
CA SER A 107 -6.56 7.66 -27.43
C SER A 107 -7.34 8.89 -26.95
N SER A 108 -7.86 8.83 -25.72
CA SER A 108 -8.55 9.98 -25.11
C SER A 108 -7.55 11.05 -24.71
N LEU A 109 -6.41 10.66 -24.14
CA LEU A 109 -5.36 11.63 -23.77
C LEU A 109 -4.86 12.41 -25.00
N ALA A 110 -4.61 11.71 -26.11
CA ALA A 110 -4.17 12.32 -27.37
C ALA A 110 -5.23 13.25 -27.96
N ALA A 111 -6.52 12.90 -27.85
CA ALA A 111 -7.62 13.76 -28.26
C ALA A 111 -7.74 15.03 -27.40
N LEU A 112 -7.41 14.94 -26.10
CA LEU A 112 -7.49 16.06 -25.15
C LEU A 112 -6.27 16.97 -25.18
N LEU A 113 -5.09 16.45 -25.53
CA LEU A 113 -3.82 17.17 -25.63
C LEU A 113 -3.33 17.22 -27.09
N PRO A 114 -4.05 17.87 -28.01
CA PRO A 114 -3.60 18.01 -29.38
C PRO A 114 -2.34 18.89 -29.45
N THR A 115 -1.36 18.43 -30.23
CA THR A 115 -0.07 19.09 -30.48
C THR A 115 -0.18 20.49 -31.09
N SER A 116 -1.32 20.79 -31.74
CA SER A 116 -1.61 22.06 -32.40
C SER A 116 -2.03 23.20 -31.46
N LEU A 117 -2.34 22.90 -30.19
CA LEU A 117 -2.87 23.87 -29.22
C LEU A 117 -1.91 24.03 -28.02
N LYS A 118 -0.64 24.34 -28.29
CA LYS A 118 0.35 24.72 -27.25
C LYS A 118 -0.15 25.84 -26.32
N PHE A 119 -1.11 26.65 -26.76
CA PHE A 119 -1.63 27.82 -26.03
C PHE A 119 -2.71 27.55 -24.96
N SER A 120 -3.32 26.36 -24.91
CA SER A 120 -4.41 26.08 -23.92
C SER A 120 -3.96 25.22 -22.71
N VAL A 121 -2.80 24.56 -22.82
CA VAL A 121 -2.29 23.62 -21.80
C VAL A 121 -1.73 24.32 -20.55
N THR A 122 -1.58 25.65 -20.59
CA THR A 122 -1.06 26.46 -19.47
C THR A 122 -1.88 26.35 -18.18
N SER A 123 -3.12 25.85 -18.25
CA SER A 123 -3.99 25.69 -17.08
C SER A 123 -4.06 24.27 -16.50
N VAL A 124 -3.44 23.27 -17.15
CA VAL A 124 -3.42 21.88 -16.67
C VAL A 124 -2.08 21.60 -16.02
N ASP A 125 -2.10 21.17 -14.75
CA ASP A 125 -0.88 20.70 -14.07
C ASP A 125 -0.49 19.32 -14.64
N LEU A 126 0.34 19.34 -15.68
CA LEU A 126 0.86 18.14 -16.33
C LEU A 126 1.73 17.30 -15.39
N THR A 127 2.27 17.86 -14.31
CA THR A 127 3.04 17.09 -13.31
C THR A 127 2.20 15.96 -12.72
N ARG A 128 0.90 16.18 -12.49
CA ARG A 128 -0.03 15.14 -12.03
C ARG A 128 -0.24 14.06 -13.08
N VAL A 129 -0.30 14.44 -14.35
CA VAL A 129 -0.49 13.52 -15.48
C VAL A 129 0.68 12.53 -15.58
N TRP A 130 1.92 13.05 -15.53
CA TRP A 130 3.13 12.23 -15.48
C TRP A 130 3.15 11.31 -14.25
N LYS A 131 2.83 11.84 -13.06
CA LYS A 131 2.80 11.07 -11.81
C LYS A 131 1.78 9.95 -11.82
N PHE A 132 0.55 10.18 -12.30
CA PHE A 132 -0.47 9.13 -12.36
C PHE A 132 -0.13 8.04 -13.37
N ALA A 133 0.37 8.42 -14.55
CA ALA A 133 0.85 7.46 -15.54
C ALA A 133 1.98 6.59 -14.98
N ALA A 134 2.96 7.21 -14.30
CA ALA A 134 4.07 6.49 -13.66
C ALA A 134 3.60 5.61 -12.50
N ARG A 135 2.65 6.07 -11.68
CA ARG A 135 2.11 5.30 -10.55
C ARG A 135 1.41 4.02 -10.99
N ASN A 136 0.66 4.10 -12.08
CA ASN A 136 -0.22 3.03 -12.54
C ASN A 136 0.38 2.18 -13.69
N GLY A 137 1.64 2.42 -14.07
CA GLY A 137 2.32 1.56 -15.06
C GLY A 137 1.98 1.85 -16.51
N HIS A 138 1.51 3.06 -16.82
CA HIS A 138 1.08 3.43 -18.17
C HIS A 138 2.25 3.94 -19.02
N LEU A 139 3.20 3.06 -19.36
CA LEU A 139 4.33 3.40 -20.23
C LEU A 139 3.92 4.08 -21.56
N PRO A 140 2.84 3.66 -22.27
CA PRO A 140 2.43 4.35 -23.49
C PRO A 140 2.07 5.82 -23.28
N VAL A 141 1.49 6.16 -22.12
CA VAL A 141 1.20 7.55 -21.76
C VAL A 141 2.50 8.32 -21.51
N ILE A 142 3.44 7.73 -20.78
CA ILE A 142 4.76 8.34 -20.53
C ILE A 142 5.52 8.59 -21.85
N GLN A 143 5.50 7.62 -22.76
CA GLN A 143 6.11 7.74 -24.08
C GLN A 143 5.44 8.84 -24.92
N TYR A 144 4.11 8.91 -24.93
CA TYR A 144 3.37 9.97 -25.62
C TYR A 144 3.73 11.36 -25.08
N LEU A 145 3.74 11.51 -23.74
CA LEU A 145 4.09 12.78 -23.10
C LEU A 145 5.52 13.21 -23.43
N HIS A 146 6.46 12.26 -23.46
CA HIS A 146 7.85 12.49 -23.84
C HIS A 146 8.02 12.88 -25.31
N MET A 147 7.46 12.10 -26.24
CA MET A 147 7.57 12.31 -27.69
C MET A 147 7.04 13.68 -28.12
N HIS A 148 5.99 14.17 -27.45
CA HIS A 148 5.40 15.47 -27.71
C HIS A 148 5.96 16.60 -26.83
N GLN A 149 7.01 16.34 -26.05
CA GLN A 149 7.73 17.31 -25.23
C GLN A 149 6.82 18.07 -24.24
N PHE A 150 5.82 17.38 -23.67
CA PHE A 150 4.98 17.98 -22.65
C PHE A 150 5.77 18.20 -21.35
N PRO A 151 5.67 19.39 -20.71
CA PRO A 151 6.37 19.66 -19.45
C PRO A 151 5.75 18.87 -18.28
N GLY A 152 6.37 18.94 -17.11
CA GLY A 152 5.88 18.29 -15.87
C GLY A 152 6.58 16.99 -15.50
N CYS A 153 7.54 16.53 -16.30
CA CYS A 153 8.44 15.46 -15.86
C CYS A 153 9.38 16.01 -14.78
N THR A 154 9.49 15.31 -13.65
CA THR A 154 10.33 15.65 -12.50
C THR A 154 10.93 14.37 -11.94
N SER A 155 11.93 14.48 -11.05
CA SER A 155 12.53 13.31 -10.37
C SER A 155 11.49 12.43 -9.67
N HIS A 156 10.43 13.04 -9.13
CA HIS A 156 9.32 12.35 -8.48
C HIS A 156 8.58 11.37 -9.40
N VAL A 157 8.64 11.55 -10.72
CA VAL A 157 8.01 10.63 -11.67
C VAL A 157 8.74 9.29 -11.65
N MET A 158 10.08 9.32 -11.67
CA MET A 158 10.90 8.10 -11.55
C MET A 158 10.78 7.51 -10.14
N ASP A 159 10.76 8.33 -9.09
CA ASP A 159 10.51 7.86 -7.71
C ASP A 159 9.17 7.13 -7.60
N THR A 160 8.12 7.69 -8.22
CA THR A 160 6.77 7.11 -8.22
C THR A 160 6.72 5.81 -9.02
N ALA A 161 7.36 5.74 -10.20
CA ALA A 161 7.45 4.50 -10.97
C ALA A 161 8.18 3.40 -10.20
N ALA A 162 9.33 3.74 -9.59
CA ALA A 162 10.12 2.82 -8.79
C ALA A 162 9.35 2.30 -7.57
N GLY A 163 8.70 3.19 -6.82
CA GLY A 163 7.88 2.83 -5.68
C GLY A 163 6.58 2.07 -6.03
N ASN A 164 6.26 1.88 -7.31
CA ASN A 164 5.14 1.04 -7.77
C ASN A 164 5.59 -0.15 -8.64
N GLY A 165 6.90 -0.38 -8.80
CA GLY A 165 7.43 -1.60 -9.42
C GLY A 165 7.48 -1.55 -10.94
N HIS A 166 7.31 -0.38 -11.55
CA HIS A 166 7.25 -0.22 -13.01
C HIS A 166 8.67 -0.04 -13.58
N LEU A 167 9.43 -1.13 -13.63
CA LEU A 167 10.82 -1.14 -14.12
C LEU A 167 10.94 -0.64 -15.57
N ASP A 168 9.95 -0.93 -16.40
CA ASP A 168 9.86 -0.47 -17.79
C ASP A 168 9.83 1.07 -17.88
N ILE A 169 9.04 1.72 -17.03
CA ILE A 169 8.99 3.18 -16.91
C ILE A 169 10.29 3.73 -16.32
N VAL A 170 10.85 3.09 -15.28
CA VAL A 170 12.14 3.51 -14.70
C VAL A 170 13.25 3.46 -15.74
N SER A 171 13.32 2.38 -16.52
CA SER A 171 14.29 2.19 -17.59
C SER A 171 14.12 3.21 -18.72
N PHE A 172 12.88 3.46 -19.13
CA PHE A 172 12.56 4.49 -20.12
C PHE A 172 12.99 5.89 -19.65
N LEU A 173 12.60 6.28 -18.44
CA LEU A 173 12.96 7.57 -17.87
C LEU A 173 14.49 7.69 -17.71
N HIS A 174 15.18 6.63 -17.30
CA HIS A 174 16.64 6.63 -17.21
C HIS A 174 17.31 6.88 -18.58
N SER A 175 16.78 6.28 -19.65
CA SER A 175 17.38 6.30 -20.98
C SER A 175 17.13 7.61 -21.74
N PHE A 176 15.97 8.23 -21.52
CA PHE A 176 15.50 9.35 -22.35
C PHE A 176 15.32 10.67 -21.58
N ARG A 177 15.47 10.68 -20.25
CA ARG A 177 15.27 11.87 -19.40
C ARG A 177 16.48 12.15 -18.51
N GLY A 178 16.68 13.44 -18.19
CA GLY A 178 17.84 13.92 -17.43
C GLY A 178 17.54 14.26 -15.97
N GLU A 179 16.26 14.33 -15.59
CA GLU A 179 15.81 14.73 -14.25
C GLU A 179 16.24 13.78 -13.14
N GLY A 180 16.47 12.51 -13.48
CA GLY A 180 16.92 11.48 -12.55
C GLY A 180 15.84 11.07 -11.53
N CYS A 181 16.29 10.60 -10.37
CA CYS A 181 15.45 10.23 -9.25
C CYS A 181 16.02 10.82 -7.95
N THR A 182 15.35 10.57 -6.83
CA THR A 182 15.89 10.84 -5.50
C THR A 182 16.18 9.53 -4.78
N LYS A 183 16.62 9.61 -3.52
CA LYS A 183 16.77 8.42 -2.67
C LYS A 183 15.41 7.74 -2.40
N GLU A 184 14.30 8.46 -2.57
CA GLU A 184 12.95 7.91 -2.40
C GLU A 184 12.66 6.78 -3.39
N ALA A 185 13.21 6.80 -4.61
CA ALA A 185 13.03 5.72 -5.58
C ALA A 185 13.45 4.36 -5.01
N MET A 186 14.68 4.27 -4.50
CA MET A 186 15.21 3.02 -3.97
C MET A 186 14.60 2.69 -2.61
N ASP A 187 14.34 3.68 -1.75
CA ASP A 187 13.67 3.48 -0.46
C ASP A 187 12.25 2.91 -0.64
N ALA A 188 11.45 3.47 -1.56
CA ALA A 188 10.09 3.05 -1.82
C ALA A 188 10.02 1.69 -2.55
N ALA A 189 10.90 1.45 -3.51
CA ALA A 189 11.03 0.15 -4.17
C ALA A 189 11.41 -0.94 -3.15
N SER A 190 12.31 -0.63 -2.23
CA SER A 190 12.73 -1.55 -1.16
C SER A 190 11.61 -1.84 -0.18
N PHE A 191 10.85 -0.81 0.22
CA PHE A 191 9.68 -0.96 1.09
C PHE A 191 8.65 -1.94 0.48
N LYS A 192 8.39 -1.89 -0.83
CA LYS A 192 7.42 -2.78 -1.49
C LYS A 192 8.00 -4.10 -2.01
N GLY A 193 9.31 -4.31 -1.90
CA GLY A 193 9.94 -5.57 -2.32
C GLY A 193 10.28 -5.69 -3.81
N PHE A 194 10.32 -4.58 -4.55
CA PHE A 194 10.63 -4.59 -5.99
C PHE A 194 12.12 -4.71 -6.24
N LEU A 195 12.65 -5.92 -6.07
CA LEU A 195 14.08 -6.22 -6.14
C LEU A 195 14.69 -5.88 -7.51
N ASP A 196 13.97 -6.14 -8.59
CA ASP A 196 14.37 -5.82 -9.97
C ASP A 196 14.59 -4.32 -10.17
N VAL A 197 13.69 -3.49 -9.64
CA VAL A 197 13.84 -2.03 -9.62
C VAL A 197 15.02 -1.60 -8.74
N VAL A 198 15.18 -2.19 -7.54
CA VAL A 198 16.30 -1.88 -6.65
C VAL A 198 17.64 -2.20 -7.32
N GLN A 199 17.74 -3.36 -7.98
CA GLN A 199 18.93 -3.77 -8.75
C GLN A 199 19.22 -2.82 -9.90
N PHE A 200 18.19 -2.43 -10.67
CA PHE A 200 18.33 -1.47 -11.75
C PHE A 200 18.84 -0.13 -11.26
N LEU A 201 18.21 0.43 -10.22
CA LEU A 201 18.62 1.70 -9.62
C LEU A 201 20.04 1.62 -9.07
N HIS A 202 20.43 0.53 -8.41
CA HIS A 202 21.79 0.36 -7.92
C HIS A 202 22.83 0.34 -9.05
N ARG A 203 22.55 -0.33 -10.17
CA ARG A 203 23.48 -0.46 -11.31
C ARG A 203 23.61 0.80 -12.15
N HIS A 204 22.52 1.55 -12.30
CA HIS A 204 22.44 2.63 -13.30
C HIS A 204 22.31 4.04 -12.71
N ARG A 205 22.06 4.17 -11.40
CA ARG A 205 21.86 5.46 -10.71
C ARG A 205 22.88 5.64 -9.58
N LYS A 206 23.15 6.89 -9.21
CA LYS A 206 24.18 7.27 -8.21
C LYS A 206 23.60 7.84 -6.91
N GLU A 207 22.30 8.11 -6.89
CA GLU A 207 21.59 8.75 -5.78
C GLU A 207 21.58 7.88 -4.52
N GLY A 208 21.53 6.56 -4.70
CA GLY A 208 21.53 5.58 -3.62
C GLY A 208 20.22 5.49 -2.84
N CYS A 209 20.30 5.04 -1.60
CA CYS A 209 19.15 4.93 -0.70
C CYS A 209 19.45 5.58 0.66
N THR A 210 18.50 5.52 1.57
CA THR A 210 18.74 5.82 2.99
C THR A 210 18.73 4.53 3.81
N LYS A 211 19.00 4.63 5.12
CA LYS A 211 18.82 3.52 6.07
C LYS A 211 17.37 3.00 6.11
N SER A 212 16.42 3.80 5.61
CA SER A 212 15.01 3.46 5.53
C SER A 212 14.78 2.27 4.59
N ALA A 213 15.47 2.19 3.45
CA ALA A 213 15.32 1.08 2.50
C ALA A 213 15.40 -0.30 3.18
N MET A 214 16.53 -0.60 3.83
CA MET A 214 16.73 -1.89 4.50
C MET A 214 15.86 -2.04 5.74
N THR A 215 15.65 -0.97 6.52
CA THR A 215 14.81 -1.01 7.73
C THR A 215 13.36 -1.36 7.41
N TRP A 216 12.80 -0.76 6.35
CA TRP A 216 11.43 -1.02 5.93
C TRP A 216 11.28 -2.36 5.21
N ALA A 217 12.25 -2.73 4.38
CA ALA A 217 12.31 -4.06 3.77
C ALA A 217 12.27 -5.16 4.85
N ALA A 218 13.02 -4.99 5.94
CA ALA A 218 13.03 -5.91 7.07
C ALA A 218 11.66 -6.01 7.79
N ARG A 219 10.92 -4.90 7.88
CA ARG A 219 9.58 -4.86 8.48
C ARG A 219 8.52 -5.61 7.65
N LEU A 220 8.70 -5.73 6.33
CA LEU A 220 7.71 -6.29 5.41
C LEU A 220 8.16 -7.62 4.78
N ASP A 221 9.03 -8.36 5.47
CA ASP A 221 9.58 -9.66 5.04
C ASP A 221 10.30 -9.69 3.70
N GLN A 222 10.87 -8.56 3.27
CA GLN A 222 11.55 -8.46 1.97
C GLN A 222 12.99 -8.94 2.04
N LEU A 223 13.20 -10.21 2.42
CA LEU A 223 14.52 -10.79 2.66
C LEU A 223 15.49 -10.61 1.50
N GLN A 224 15.03 -10.80 0.26
CA GLN A 224 15.89 -10.69 -0.92
C GLN A 224 16.40 -9.25 -1.12
N VAL A 225 15.56 -8.25 -0.83
CA VAL A 225 15.97 -6.84 -0.84
C VAL A 225 16.94 -6.56 0.30
N VAL A 226 16.69 -7.07 1.51
CA VAL A 226 17.61 -6.90 2.66
C VAL A 226 19.00 -7.46 2.32
N ARG A 227 19.08 -8.68 1.77
CA ARG A 227 20.33 -9.31 1.35
C ARG A 227 21.05 -8.48 0.30
N PHE A 228 20.33 -8.10 -0.76
CA PHE A 228 20.91 -7.31 -1.83
C PHE A 228 21.47 -5.98 -1.33
N LEU A 229 20.73 -5.27 -0.47
CA LEU A 229 21.17 -4.01 0.10
C LEU A 229 22.37 -4.19 1.04
N ASP A 230 22.44 -5.27 1.80
CA ASP A 230 23.57 -5.52 2.71
C ASP A 230 24.86 -5.86 1.95
N GLU A 231 24.74 -6.69 0.91
CA GLU A 231 25.89 -7.16 0.13
C GLU A 231 26.42 -6.10 -0.85
N ASN A 232 25.56 -5.20 -1.33
CA ASN A 232 25.91 -4.28 -2.43
C ASN A 232 25.93 -2.81 -2.00
N ARG A 233 25.55 -2.48 -0.77
CA ARG A 233 25.45 -1.08 -0.31
C ARG A 233 25.97 -0.89 1.11
N THR A 234 26.39 0.33 1.42
CA THR A 234 27.07 0.67 2.69
C THR A 234 26.20 1.48 3.65
N GLU A 235 25.00 1.93 3.23
CA GLU A 235 24.11 2.75 4.06
C GLU A 235 23.64 2.02 5.32
N GLY A 236 23.44 0.70 5.23
CA GLY A 236 23.00 -0.16 6.32
C GLY A 236 21.55 0.05 6.73
N CYS A 237 21.23 -0.31 7.98
CA CYS A 237 19.89 -0.18 8.55
C CYS A 237 19.89 0.60 9.87
N THR A 238 18.69 0.87 10.37
CA THR A 238 18.51 1.39 11.74
C THR A 238 18.34 0.23 12.72
N LYS A 239 18.54 0.49 14.01
CA LYS A 239 18.30 -0.50 15.08
C LYS A 239 16.88 -1.10 15.04
N LYS A 240 15.92 -0.38 14.45
CA LYS A 240 14.52 -0.81 14.32
C LYS A 240 14.33 -1.95 13.34
N ALA A 241 15.28 -2.23 12.45
CA ALA A 241 15.15 -3.29 11.44
C ALA A 241 14.94 -4.66 12.09
N LEU A 242 15.80 -5.02 13.06
CA LEU A 242 15.71 -6.26 13.81
C LEU A 242 14.45 -6.29 14.69
N ASP A 243 14.18 -5.20 15.41
CA ASP A 243 12.99 -5.07 16.26
C ASP A 243 11.69 -5.29 15.47
N TRP A 244 11.56 -4.66 14.29
CA TRP A 244 10.36 -4.75 13.48
C TRP A 244 10.22 -6.08 12.77
N ALA A 245 11.31 -6.67 12.28
CA ALA A 245 11.30 -8.03 11.75
C ALA A 245 10.84 -9.03 12.81
N ALA A 246 11.33 -8.88 14.06
CA ALA A 246 10.93 -9.71 15.18
C ALA A 246 9.46 -9.51 15.58
N LYS A 247 9.01 -8.26 15.65
CA LYS A 247 7.62 -7.89 15.98
C LYS A 247 6.58 -8.43 14.99
N HIS A 248 6.93 -8.55 13.71
CA HIS A 248 6.02 -9.02 12.65
C HIS A 248 6.24 -10.49 12.27
N GLY A 249 7.14 -11.20 12.96
CA GLY A 249 7.29 -12.64 12.80
C GLY A 249 8.19 -13.10 11.65
N HIS A 250 8.98 -12.19 11.07
CA HIS A 250 9.86 -12.44 9.91
C HIS A 250 11.17 -13.12 10.32
N LEU A 251 11.10 -14.43 10.62
CA LEU A 251 12.23 -15.22 11.12
C LEU A 251 13.47 -15.13 10.24
N ASN A 252 13.31 -15.30 8.92
CA ASN A 252 14.45 -15.37 8.02
C ASN A 252 15.20 -14.03 7.93
N VAL A 253 14.46 -12.92 8.00
CA VAL A 253 15.05 -11.59 8.12
C VAL A 253 15.77 -11.44 9.46
N VAL A 254 15.17 -11.88 10.58
CA VAL A 254 15.82 -11.83 11.90
C VAL A 254 17.13 -12.63 11.91
N LYS A 255 17.14 -13.85 11.38
CA LYS A 255 18.36 -14.67 11.28
C LYS A 255 19.45 -13.94 10.52
N TYR A 256 19.10 -13.45 9.32
CA TYR A 256 20.05 -12.75 8.46
C TYR A 256 20.62 -11.51 9.14
N LEU A 257 19.76 -10.64 9.68
CA LEU A 257 20.19 -9.42 10.36
C LEU A 257 20.99 -9.72 11.63
N HIS A 258 20.66 -10.77 12.37
CA HIS A 258 21.40 -11.14 13.58
C HIS A 258 22.82 -11.63 13.28
N GLU A 259 23.00 -12.36 12.18
CA GLU A 259 24.28 -12.94 11.77
C GLU A 259 25.19 -11.92 11.06
N HIS A 260 24.61 -10.98 10.29
CA HIS A 260 25.38 -10.11 9.38
C HIS A 260 25.45 -8.65 9.86
N ARG A 261 24.60 -8.22 10.81
CA ARG A 261 24.50 -6.82 11.26
C ARG A 261 24.70 -6.67 12.76
N GLN A 262 25.11 -5.46 13.18
CA GLN A 262 25.42 -5.14 14.58
C GLN A 262 24.57 -3.99 15.14
N GLU A 263 23.70 -3.39 14.33
CA GLU A 263 22.90 -2.23 14.76
C GLU A 263 21.78 -2.57 15.74
N GLY A 264 21.22 -3.76 15.67
CA GLY A 264 20.08 -4.19 16.47
C GLY A 264 20.46 -4.57 17.91
N CYS A 265 19.50 -4.48 18.83
CA CYS A 265 19.61 -5.07 20.17
C CYS A 265 18.78 -6.36 20.20
N PRO A 266 19.41 -7.55 20.30
CA PRO A 266 18.65 -8.80 20.23
C PRO A 266 17.70 -8.98 21.43
N GLU A 267 17.99 -8.37 22.59
CA GLU A 267 17.09 -8.35 23.74
C GLU A 267 15.75 -7.69 23.39
N LYS A 268 15.78 -6.49 22.81
CA LYS A 268 14.56 -5.77 22.46
C LYS A 268 13.76 -6.49 21.37
N ALA A 269 14.45 -7.03 20.37
CA ALA A 269 13.82 -7.84 19.33
C ALA A 269 13.12 -9.08 19.92
N LEU A 270 13.75 -9.75 20.89
CA LEU A 270 13.18 -10.89 21.59
C LEU A 270 11.93 -10.49 22.42
N LEU A 271 11.95 -9.35 23.10
CA LEU A 271 10.77 -8.83 23.81
C LEU A 271 9.62 -8.51 22.85
N GLU A 272 9.88 -7.84 21.73
CA GLU A 272 8.84 -7.54 20.73
C GLU A 272 8.27 -8.82 20.11
N ALA A 273 9.10 -9.83 19.82
CA ALA A 273 8.64 -11.13 19.37
C ALA A 273 7.79 -11.85 20.44
N ALA A 274 8.15 -11.77 21.72
CA ALA A 274 7.38 -12.36 22.82
C ALA A 274 6.01 -11.67 22.97
N LYS A 275 5.95 -10.32 22.89
CA LYS A 275 4.69 -9.55 22.90
C LYS A 275 3.78 -9.92 21.73
N ALA A 276 4.35 -10.09 20.55
CA ALA A 276 3.61 -10.40 19.33
C ALA A 276 3.26 -11.89 19.17
N GLY A 277 3.79 -12.77 20.04
CA GLY A 277 3.53 -14.21 19.96
C GLY A 277 4.35 -14.93 18.86
N HIS A 278 5.55 -14.47 18.55
CA HIS A 278 6.42 -15.09 17.55
C HIS A 278 7.45 -16.03 18.19
N MET A 279 6.98 -17.17 18.74
CA MET A 279 7.82 -18.14 19.48
C MET A 279 9.04 -18.63 18.71
N HIS A 280 8.92 -18.81 17.40
CA HIS A 280 10.02 -19.29 16.57
C HIS A 280 11.19 -18.29 16.55
N ILE A 281 10.90 -17.00 16.66
CA ILE A 281 11.92 -15.94 16.79
C ILE A 281 12.49 -15.91 18.20
N VAL A 282 11.63 -15.99 19.22
CA VAL A 282 12.08 -16.02 20.62
C VAL A 282 13.02 -17.20 20.85
N ARG A 283 12.70 -18.40 20.35
CA ARG A 283 13.58 -19.58 20.39
C ARG A 283 14.91 -19.32 19.71
N TYR A 284 14.89 -18.75 18.50
CA TYR A 284 16.12 -18.48 17.76
C TYR A 284 17.01 -17.48 18.50
N LEU A 285 16.47 -16.34 18.92
CA LEU A 285 17.23 -15.29 19.62
C LEU A 285 17.72 -15.74 21.00
N ALA A 286 16.94 -16.55 21.72
CA ALA A 286 17.35 -17.11 23.00
C ALA A 286 18.55 -18.05 22.83
N LEU A 287 18.55 -18.93 21.82
CA LEU A 287 19.68 -19.83 21.54
C LEU A 287 20.99 -19.11 21.23
N HIS A 288 20.93 -17.87 20.74
CA HIS A 288 22.11 -17.08 20.37
C HIS A 288 22.40 -15.96 21.38
N ALA A 289 21.71 -15.95 22.53
CA ALA A 289 21.91 -14.97 23.58
C ALA A 289 23.19 -15.28 24.38
N LYS A 290 23.96 -14.23 24.71
CA LYS A 290 25.11 -14.35 25.63
C LYS A 290 24.66 -14.60 27.08
N ASP A 291 23.51 -14.03 27.47
CA ASP A 291 22.88 -14.22 28.78
C ASP A 291 21.46 -14.79 28.62
N LEU A 292 21.37 -16.11 28.44
CA LEU A 292 20.12 -16.83 28.21
C LEU A 292 19.10 -16.58 29.34
N HIS A 293 19.55 -16.55 30.60
CA HIS A 293 18.68 -16.49 31.77
C HIS A 293 17.92 -15.15 31.90
N ALA A 294 18.64 -14.02 31.80
CA ALA A 294 18.04 -12.69 31.93
C ALA A 294 17.02 -12.38 30.81
N TRP A 295 17.31 -12.81 29.58
CA TRP A 295 16.41 -12.61 28.45
C TRP A 295 15.19 -13.52 28.53
N MET A 296 15.37 -14.79 28.96
CA MET A 296 14.26 -15.72 29.14
C MET A 296 13.29 -15.23 30.22
N HIS A 297 13.80 -14.73 31.35
CA HIS A 297 12.99 -14.16 32.43
C HIS A 297 12.09 -13.02 31.92
N ARG A 298 12.67 -12.04 31.21
CA ARG A 298 11.90 -10.91 30.68
C ARG A 298 10.96 -11.32 29.54
N ALA A 299 11.35 -12.25 28.67
CA ALA A 299 10.48 -12.80 27.63
C ALA A 299 9.24 -13.45 28.23
N MET A 300 9.44 -14.22 29.31
CA MET A 300 8.39 -14.93 30.03
C MET A 300 7.40 -13.94 30.66
N GLN A 301 7.87 -12.98 31.45
CA GLN A 301 7.01 -11.93 32.03
C GLN A 301 6.22 -11.19 30.95
N THR A 302 6.85 -10.90 29.82
CA THR A 302 6.23 -10.17 28.72
C THR A 302 5.16 -10.99 28.00
N ALA A 303 5.40 -12.29 27.77
CA ALA A 303 4.43 -13.21 27.18
C ALA A 303 3.23 -13.44 28.10
N VAL A 304 3.48 -13.50 29.41
CA VAL A 304 2.43 -13.56 30.44
C VAL A 304 1.58 -12.30 30.41
N ALA A 305 2.18 -11.11 30.49
CA ALA A 305 1.45 -9.85 30.47
C ALA A 305 0.59 -9.68 29.21
N ALA A 306 1.05 -10.21 28.07
CA ALA A 306 0.32 -10.21 26.80
C ALA A 306 -0.78 -11.30 26.69
N GLY A 307 -0.95 -12.18 27.68
CA GLY A 307 -2.01 -13.20 27.69
C GLY A 307 -1.74 -14.43 26.81
N HIS A 308 -0.48 -14.67 26.42
CA HIS A 308 -0.13 -15.66 25.40
C HIS A 308 0.12 -17.07 25.98
N LEU A 309 -0.91 -17.75 26.51
CA LEU A 309 -0.77 -19.05 27.19
C LEU A 309 0.04 -20.11 26.42
N LYS A 310 -0.19 -20.28 25.12
CA LYS A 310 0.56 -21.25 24.29
C LYS A 310 2.08 -20.96 24.25
N HIS A 311 2.43 -19.68 24.33
CA HIS A 311 3.79 -19.17 24.25
C HIS A 311 4.50 -19.33 25.60
N VAL A 312 3.79 -19.03 26.69
CA VAL A 312 4.21 -19.33 28.07
C VAL A 312 4.57 -20.81 28.21
N ARG A 313 3.71 -21.73 27.72
CA ARG A 313 4.00 -23.18 27.74
C ARG A 313 5.30 -23.51 27.00
N ALA A 314 5.46 -23.00 25.79
CA ALA A 314 6.65 -23.24 24.98
C ALA A 314 7.93 -22.67 25.62
N LEU A 315 7.85 -21.54 26.32
CA LEU A 315 8.96 -20.95 27.07
C LEU A 315 9.35 -21.81 28.28
N VAL A 316 8.37 -22.32 29.03
CA VAL A 316 8.62 -23.22 30.18
C VAL A 316 9.25 -24.54 29.73
N GLU A 317 8.75 -25.13 28.65
CA GLU A 317 9.32 -26.35 28.06
C GLU A 317 10.77 -26.16 27.57
N GLN A 318 11.13 -24.97 27.09
CA GLN A 318 12.50 -24.67 26.67
C GLN A 318 13.43 -24.33 27.84
N GLY A 319 12.94 -23.55 28.80
CA GLY A 319 13.66 -23.24 30.03
C GLY A 319 14.00 -24.51 30.81
N GLY A 320 13.06 -25.46 30.92
CA GLY A 320 13.30 -26.76 31.55
C GLY A 320 14.31 -27.67 30.81
N ARG A 321 14.61 -27.40 29.54
CA ARG A 321 15.65 -28.12 28.78
C ARG A 321 17.04 -27.49 28.88
N CYS A 322 17.13 -26.20 29.25
CA CYS A 322 18.39 -25.44 29.23
C CYS A 322 18.88 -24.97 30.61
N ALA A 323 18.01 -24.90 31.62
CA ALA A 323 18.33 -24.38 32.94
C ALA A 323 18.52 -25.51 33.97
N THR A 324 19.33 -25.25 35.00
CA THR A 324 19.29 -26.07 36.22
C THR A 324 17.95 -25.85 36.92
N SER A 325 17.40 -26.86 37.62
CA SER A 325 16.02 -26.83 38.16
C SER A 325 15.71 -25.62 39.05
N ASN A 326 16.73 -25.04 39.69
CA ASN A 326 16.58 -23.87 40.57
C ASN A 326 16.40 -22.54 39.83
N ASP A 327 17.07 -22.36 38.69
CA ASP A 327 17.01 -21.11 37.93
C ASP A 327 15.64 -20.92 37.28
N MET A 328 15.00 -22.00 36.84
CA MET A 328 13.67 -21.94 36.24
C MET A 328 12.58 -21.69 37.29
N GLY A 329 12.78 -22.11 38.55
CA GLY A 329 11.83 -21.89 39.65
C GLY A 329 11.53 -20.41 39.87
N HIS A 330 12.56 -19.57 39.96
CA HIS A 330 12.40 -18.11 40.11
C HIS A 330 11.73 -17.45 38.90
N VAL A 331 12.02 -17.92 37.68
CA VAL A 331 11.38 -17.42 36.46
C VAL A 331 9.88 -17.74 36.45
N VAL A 332 9.50 -18.95 36.87
CA VAL A 332 8.09 -19.38 36.95
C VAL A 332 7.35 -18.64 38.08
N GLU A 333 7.99 -18.41 39.22
CA GLU A 333 7.43 -17.66 40.35
C GLU A 333 7.13 -16.20 39.97
N ALA A 334 8.11 -15.47 39.43
CA ALA A 334 7.91 -14.09 38.99
C ALA A 334 6.88 -13.98 37.84
N ALA A 335 6.81 -14.99 36.98
CA ALA A 335 5.80 -15.08 35.92
C ALA A 335 4.39 -15.34 36.49
N LEU A 336 4.28 -16.10 37.59
CA LEU A 336 3.01 -16.36 38.26
C LEU A 336 2.46 -15.09 38.90
N GLU A 337 3.30 -14.33 39.61
CA GLU A 337 2.92 -13.01 40.17
C GLU A 337 2.38 -12.09 39.07
N THR A 338 3.12 -11.97 37.97
CA THR A 338 2.71 -11.16 36.81
C THR A 338 1.37 -11.65 36.22
N ALA A 339 1.12 -12.96 36.16
CA ALA A 339 -0.13 -13.53 35.64
C ALA A 339 -1.32 -13.21 36.55
N MET A 340 -1.10 -13.18 37.87
CA MET A 340 -2.11 -12.82 38.86
C MET A 340 -2.43 -11.32 38.78
N ASP A 341 -1.41 -10.47 38.71
CA ASP A 341 -1.57 -9.01 38.60
C ASP A 341 -2.29 -8.59 37.31
N THR A 342 -2.06 -9.31 36.21
CA THR A 342 -2.66 -9.03 34.90
C THR A 342 -4.00 -9.73 34.66
N GLY A 343 -4.45 -10.58 35.59
CA GLY A 343 -5.74 -11.28 35.51
C GLY A 343 -5.80 -12.46 34.54
N HIS A 344 -4.66 -12.96 34.05
CA HIS A 344 -4.61 -14.08 33.10
C HIS A 344 -4.70 -15.44 33.82
N THR A 345 -5.90 -15.77 34.30
CA THR A 345 -6.19 -16.95 35.15
C THR A 345 -5.74 -18.29 34.54
N ALA A 346 -5.89 -18.48 33.23
CA ALA A 346 -5.45 -19.71 32.55
C ALA A 346 -3.92 -19.87 32.55
N ILE A 347 -3.18 -18.75 32.54
CA ILE A 347 -1.72 -18.72 32.63
C ILE A 347 -1.30 -18.98 34.07
N ALA A 348 -1.92 -18.31 35.04
CA ALA A 348 -1.65 -18.52 36.46
C ALA A 348 -1.88 -19.99 36.86
N HIS A 349 -2.97 -20.61 36.42
CA HIS A 349 -3.25 -22.02 36.67
C HIS A 349 -2.17 -22.94 36.08
N TYR A 350 -1.71 -22.67 34.85
CA TYR A 350 -0.63 -23.44 34.24
C TYR A 350 0.69 -23.29 35.02
N LEU A 351 1.06 -22.06 35.38
CA LEU A 351 2.31 -21.78 36.11
C LEU A 351 2.29 -22.40 37.52
N LEU A 352 1.15 -22.41 38.21
CA LEU A 352 0.98 -23.11 39.49
C LEU A 352 1.24 -24.62 39.38
N VAL A 353 0.76 -25.26 38.32
CA VAL A 353 1.01 -26.69 38.05
C VAL A 353 2.50 -26.94 37.75
N CYS A 354 3.15 -26.06 36.99
CA CYS A 354 4.58 -26.17 36.73
C CYS A 354 5.43 -25.94 38.00
N TYR A 355 5.03 -24.98 38.83
CA TYR A 355 5.72 -24.66 40.08
C TYR A 355 5.67 -25.81 41.08
N SER A 356 4.51 -26.47 41.23
CA SER A 356 4.37 -27.64 42.11
C SER A 356 5.19 -28.85 41.63
N GLN A 357 5.32 -29.04 40.31
CA GLN A 357 6.19 -30.09 39.76
C GLN A 357 7.67 -29.81 39.98
N LEU A 358 8.09 -28.54 39.99
CA LEU A 358 9.48 -28.14 40.24
C LEU A 358 9.89 -28.24 41.72
N THR A 359 8.95 -28.02 42.66
CA THR A 359 9.22 -28.08 44.11
C THR A 359 9.21 -29.50 44.67
N VAL A 360 8.50 -30.45 44.05
CA VAL A 360 8.45 -31.87 44.47
C VAL A 360 9.73 -32.64 44.10
N LEU A 361 10.60 -32.08 43.25
CA LEU A 361 11.90 -32.66 42.85
C LEU A 361 13.10 -32.14 43.67
N LYS A 362 12.86 -31.29 44.68
CA LYS A 362 13.83 -30.91 45.71
C LYS A 362 13.64 -31.77 46.95
#